data_AF-A0A7V2DHG7-F1
#
_entry.id   AF-A0A7V2DHG7-F1
#
_cell.length_a   1.000
_cell.length_b   1.000
_cell.length_c   1.000
_cell.angle_alpha   90.00
_cell.angle_beta   90.00
_cell.angle_gamma   90.00
#
_symmetry.space_group_name_H-M   'P 1'
#
loop_
_entity.id
_entity.type
_entity.pdbx_description
1 polymer ?
#
loop_
_entity_poly.entity_id
_entity_poly.type
_entity_poly.pdbx_seq_one_letter_code
_entity_poly.pdbx_strand_id
1 'polypeptide(L)'
;MISFVCTTDDPVSRYGIDHFIRTSGLSVLPPGTTDAGICVGYQAEGCGRFSVAIDQNPAIELQAGTIATQHQEYPLFQVPVDTHDSGNRCMAEFRSGSRKYPCISGSGSGISIGFDIFRLTGSLLSGHLDATGTTPDGEQHTPLVSTPLVDFYEDVLFRALLTGCGEIGMPLVRKSHWPSGKKFAVCLTHDVDECTKTYQWVTRPLRYLRRGDIPGLKNQVKSFSRRMSGHEPYWTFDDILEKEKNLGVCSTYFFLKESGERSLLKPASWHLYGRCHSLKEPRIIQLIRKLAEDGHEVGVHGSTFSYENPTLLNAEKTELEELLGTKVTGIRQHRLNLTIPDTWVHQSNAGFLYDTSLGYKAADGTGFRWGTCFPFHPRGEEGELPLLEIPLSLMDITLRDGTDGWDTCSTMIEQVRNVGGVLTLLWHPAVFNPLEYPGLGGWYWKIIKACKEYDAWVTTGQHIASWWQVREATAYDYLYDDGKLSVSCNGRAATSFDVYVPKSCSAELTSGNAALSRGEDGHYVLSPETGNIPPVMVVELRWM
;
A
#
# COMPACT_ATOMS: atom_id res chain seq x y z
N MET A 1 2.54 20.15 -20.84
CA MET A 1 3.21 19.89 -19.54
C MET A 1 2.40 20.52 -18.41
N ILE A 2 2.45 19.91 -17.22
CA ILE A 2 1.73 20.34 -16.01
C ILE A 2 2.69 21.11 -15.11
N SER A 3 2.23 22.23 -14.56
CA SER A 3 2.94 23.02 -13.56
C SER A 3 2.17 23.03 -12.25
N PHE A 4 2.88 22.91 -11.13
CA PHE A 4 2.31 23.05 -9.81
C PHE A 4 2.64 24.44 -9.28
N VAL A 5 1.61 25.27 -9.15
CA VAL A 5 1.68 26.59 -8.53
C VAL A 5 1.28 26.43 -7.06
N CYS A 6 2.09 25.65 -6.35
CA CYS A 6 1.85 25.26 -4.96
C CYS A 6 2.87 25.93 -4.03
N THR A 7 2.75 27.24 -3.81
CA THR A 7 3.56 27.93 -2.80
C THR A 7 2.93 27.70 -1.43
N THR A 8 3.48 26.78 -0.64
CA THR A 8 3.15 26.64 0.78
C THR A 8 4.41 26.35 1.59
N ASP A 9 4.55 27.05 2.72
CA ASP A 9 5.58 26.78 3.73
C ASP A 9 5.08 25.81 4.80
N ASP A 10 3.81 25.39 4.72
CA ASP A 10 3.25 24.41 5.64
C ASP A 10 3.82 23.00 5.35
N PRO A 11 4.53 22.38 6.31
CA PRO A 11 5.22 21.11 6.08
C PRO A 11 4.27 19.93 5.84
N VAL A 12 3.03 20.02 6.31
CA VAL A 12 2.01 18.97 6.16
C VAL A 12 1.40 19.03 4.76
N SER A 13 0.97 20.20 4.29
CA SER A 13 0.53 20.37 2.90
C SER A 13 1.63 20.01 1.92
N ARG A 14 2.89 20.38 2.21
CA ARG A 14 4.05 19.96 1.40
C ARG A 14 4.17 18.43 1.33
N TYR A 15 3.95 17.73 2.44
CA TYR A 15 3.98 16.27 2.44
C TYR A 15 2.90 15.67 1.53
N GLY A 16 1.67 16.21 1.56
CA GLY A 16 0.61 15.78 0.67
C GLY A 16 0.91 16.04 -0.81
N ILE A 17 1.54 17.18 -1.13
CA ILE A 17 1.99 17.50 -2.49
C ILE A 17 3.07 16.51 -2.95
N ASP A 18 4.10 16.30 -2.11
CA ASP A 18 5.23 15.42 -2.43
C ASP A 18 4.76 13.97 -2.63
N HIS A 19 3.84 13.50 -1.77
CA HIS A 19 3.21 12.20 -1.91
C HIS A 19 2.47 12.08 -3.26
N PHE A 20 1.56 13.02 -3.57
CA PHE A 20 0.81 13.01 -4.83
C PHE A 20 1.72 13.02 -6.06
N ILE A 21 2.76 13.84 -6.08
CA ILE A 21 3.71 13.91 -7.20
C ILE A 21 4.41 12.55 -7.39
N ARG A 22 4.85 11.91 -6.30
CA ARG A 22 5.53 10.60 -6.35
C ARG A 22 4.60 9.47 -6.75
N THR A 23 3.43 9.36 -6.12
CA THR A 23 2.44 8.30 -6.41
C THR A 23 1.93 8.44 -7.84
N SER A 24 1.47 9.62 -8.24
CA SER A 24 0.98 9.88 -9.61
C SER A 24 2.04 9.67 -10.69
N GLY A 25 3.33 9.78 -10.36
CA GLY A 25 4.43 9.55 -11.31
C GLY A 25 4.45 10.54 -12.47
N LEU A 26 3.87 11.72 -12.28
CA LEU A 26 3.83 12.80 -13.27
C LEU A 26 5.19 13.48 -13.42
N SER A 27 5.50 13.92 -14.63
CA SER A 27 6.61 14.84 -14.89
C SER A 27 6.10 16.27 -14.67
N VAL A 28 6.72 16.95 -13.72
CA VAL A 28 6.29 18.26 -13.21
C VAL A 28 7.30 19.34 -13.60
N LEU A 29 6.79 20.45 -14.12
CA LEU A 29 7.62 21.62 -14.40
C LEU A 29 8.05 22.33 -13.10
N PRO A 30 9.21 22.99 -13.10
CA PRO A 30 9.61 23.85 -12.00
C PRO A 30 8.55 24.94 -11.72
N PRO A 31 8.30 25.29 -10.44
CA PRO A 31 7.38 26.37 -10.08
C PRO A 31 7.72 27.68 -10.80
N GLY A 32 6.69 28.40 -11.28
CA GLY A 32 6.86 29.69 -11.97
C GLY A 32 7.14 29.63 -13.47
N THR A 33 7.05 28.45 -14.09
CA THR A 33 7.14 28.32 -15.56
C THR A 33 5.92 28.97 -16.23
N THR A 34 6.14 30.03 -17.04
CA THR A 34 5.09 30.95 -17.52
C THR A 34 4.21 30.45 -18.68
N ASP A 35 4.45 29.24 -19.20
CA ASP A 35 3.74 28.68 -20.37
C ASP A 35 3.18 27.26 -20.15
N ALA A 36 2.86 26.90 -18.89
CA ALA A 36 2.30 25.59 -18.61
C ALA A 36 0.91 25.41 -19.25
N GLY A 37 0.66 24.23 -19.83
CA GLY A 37 -0.65 23.91 -20.41
C GLY A 37 -1.71 23.80 -19.32
N ILE A 38 -1.39 23.10 -18.24
CA ILE A 38 -2.23 22.95 -17.05
C ILE A 38 -1.48 23.46 -15.82
N CYS A 39 -2.15 24.27 -15.00
CA CYS A 39 -1.66 24.68 -13.69
C CYS A 39 -2.50 24.08 -12.57
N VAL A 40 -1.87 23.62 -11.50
CA VAL A 40 -2.53 23.05 -10.31
C VAL A 40 -1.99 23.70 -9.04
N GLY A 41 -2.87 24.02 -8.09
CA GLY A 41 -2.47 24.51 -6.76
C GLY A 41 -3.36 25.62 -6.21
N TYR A 42 -2.95 26.19 -5.07
CA TYR A 42 -3.72 27.20 -4.34
C TYR A 42 -3.92 28.51 -5.09
N GLN A 43 -3.03 28.82 -6.04
CA GLN A 43 -3.06 30.06 -6.83
C GLN A 43 -3.13 29.75 -8.34
N ALA A 44 -3.65 28.58 -8.70
CA ALA A 44 -3.67 28.16 -10.10
C ALA A 44 -4.76 28.84 -10.93
N GLU A 45 -5.75 29.50 -10.33
CA GLU A 45 -6.86 30.13 -11.05
C GLU A 45 -6.33 31.12 -12.11
N GLY A 46 -6.77 30.94 -13.36
CA GLY A 46 -6.33 31.76 -14.49
C GLY A 46 -4.87 31.54 -14.92
N CYS A 47 -4.15 30.60 -14.31
CA CYS A 47 -2.80 30.23 -14.72
C CYS A 47 -2.84 29.14 -15.80
N GLY A 48 -2.23 29.38 -16.96
CA GLY A 48 -2.15 28.40 -18.05
C GLY A 48 -3.41 28.33 -18.91
N ARG A 49 -3.52 27.29 -19.77
CA ARG A 49 -4.70 27.09 -20.64
C ARG A 49 -5.88 26.44 -19.89
N PHE A 50 -5.58 25.70 -18.83
CA PHE A 50 -6.54 25.10 -17.92
C PHE A 50 -5.99 25.13 -16.49
N SER A 51 -6.81 25.47 -15.51
CA SER A 51 -6.40 25.52 -14.10
C SER A 51 -7.17 24.56 -13.22
N VAL A 52 -6.49 23.89 -12.29
CA VAL A 52 -7.11 23.19 -11.15
C VAL A 52 -6.80 23.99 -9.88
N ALA A 53 -7.73 24.84 -9.47
CA ALA A 53 -7.61 25.68 -8.28
C ALA A 53 -8.06 24.89 -7.05
N ILE A 54 -7.24 24.92 -6.00
CA ILE A 54 -7.51 24.23 -4.73
C ILE A 54 -7.69 25.29 -3.65
N ASP A 55 -8.77 25.23 -2.89
CA ASP A 55 -8.99 26.13 -1.77
C ASP A 55 -8.03 25.79 -0.62
N GLN A 56 -7.45 26.83 -0.01
CA GLN A 56 -6.54 26.65 1.11
C GLN A 56 -7.31 26.72 2.43
N ASN A 57 -7.26 25.64 3.20
CA ASN A 57 -8.02 25.50 4.44
C ASN A 57 -7.16 24.78 5.49
N PRO A 58 -6.71 25.49 6.54
CA PRO A 58 -5.87 24.89 7.58
C PRO A 58 -6.65 24.01 8.57
N ALA A 59 -7.99 24.12 8.61
CA ALA A 59 -8.81 23.42 9.58
C ALA A 59 -9.00 21.94 9.19
N ILE A 60 -8.90 21.05 10.18
CA ILE A 60 -9.27 19.64 10.05
C ILE A 60 -10.24 19.31 11.18
N GLU A 61 -11.39 18.78 10.80
CA GLU A 61 -12.47 18.38 11.70
C GLU A 61 -12.60 16.86 11.68
N LEU A 62 -12.77 16.23 12.85
CA LEU A 62 -12.95 14.78 12.94
C LEU A 62 -14.23 14.28 12.24
N GLN A 63 -15.21 15.17 12.00
CA GLN A 63 -16.48 14.83 11.38
C GLN A 63 -17.10 16.02 10.63
N ALA A 64 -16.51 16.44 9.51
CA ALA A 64 -17.09 17.54 8.72
C ALA A 64 -18.30 17.08 7.88
N GLY A 65 -18.17 15.94 7.20
CA GLY A 65 -19.23 15.39 6.34
C GLY A 65 -18.69 14.32 5.40
N THR A 66 -19.28 14.21 4.22
CA THR A 66 -18.82 13.32 3.15
C THR A 66 -18.66 14.07 1.83
N ILE A 67 -17.77 13.56 0.98
CA ILE A 67 -17.68 13.92 -0.42
C ILE A 67 -18.31 12.80 -1.25
N ALA A 68 -19.33 13.15 -2.03
CA ALA A 68 -20.04 12.23 -2.91
C ALA A 68 -19.69 12.52 -4.37
N THR A 69 -19.10 11.53 -5.02
CA THR A 69 -18.90 11.50 -6.48
C THR A 69 -20.02 10.69 -7.13
N GLN A 70 -20.03 10.57 -8.46
CA GLN A 70 -21.02 9.74 -9.17
C GLN A 70 -20.98 8.25 -8.77
N HIS A 71 -19.84 7.76 -8.28
CA HIS A 71 -19.63 6.33 -8.05
C HIS A 71 -19.49 5.98 -6.57
N GLN A 72 -19.02 6.91 -5.74
CA GLN A 72 -18.56 6.61 -4.40
C GLN A 72 -18.75 7.82 -3.47
N GLU A 73 -18.91 7.54 -2.18
CA GLU A 73 -19.03 8.54 -1.13
C GLU A 73 -18.01 8.22 -0.02
N TYR A 74 -17.24 9.23 0.39
CA TYR A 74 -16.17 9.06 1.38
C TYR A 74 -16.23 10.13 2.47
N PRO A 75 -15.75 9.84 3.69
CA PRO A 75 -15.64 10.83 4.76
C PRO A 75 -14.77 12.00 4.32
N LEU A 76 -15.19 13.23 4.62
CA LEU A 76 -14.41 14.45 4.45
C LEU A 76 -14.17 15.08 5.82
N PHE A 77 -12.93 15.51 6.06
CA PHE A 77 -12.48 16.07 7.34
C PHE A 77 -12.27 17.58 7.29
N GLN A 78 -12.85 18.25 6.30
CA GLN A 78 -12.87 19.69 6.16
C GLN A 78 -14.27 20.11 5.70
N VAL A 79 -14.74 21.27 6.12
CA VAL A 79 -15.94 21.88 5.53
C VAL A 79 -15.49 22.58 4.25
N PRO A 80 -15.88 22.10 3.05
CA PRO A 80 -15.45 22.71 1.81
C PRO A 80 -16.25 23.99 1.52
N VAL A 81 -15.62 24.89 0.77
CA VAL A 81 -16.27 26.03 0.11
C VAL A 81 -17.26 25.53 -0.95
N ASP A 82 -18.38 26.22 -1.11
CA ASP A 82 -19.32 25.97 -2.19
C ASP A 82 -18.73 26.46 -3.52
N THR A 83 -18.59 25.53 -4.46
CA THR A 83 -17.98 25.76 -5.79
C THR A 83 -19.01 25.98 -6.88
N HIS A 84 -20.30 26.13 -6.55
CA HIS A 84 -21.38 26.34 -7.51
C HIS A 84 -21.07 27.43 -8.55
N ASP A 85 -20.46 28.52 -8.13
CA ASP A 85 -20.18 29.66 -9.01
C ASP A 85 -18.91 29.47 -9.87
N SER A 86 -18.12 28.42 -9.62
CA SER A 86 -16.89 28.12 -10.35
C SER A 86 -17.11 27.38 -11.67
N GLY A 87 -18.33 26.91 -11.95
CA GLY A 87 -18.63 26.26 -13.21
C GLY A 87 -19.98 25.54 -13.25
N ASN A 88 -20.45 25.25 -14.46
CA ASN A 88 -21.74 24.61 -14.69
C ASN A 88 -21.72 23.08 -14.53
N ARG A 89 -20.53 22.47 -14.40
CA ARG A 89 -20.36 21.02 -14.24
C ARG A 89 -19.97 20.68 -12.80
N CYS A 90 -20.90 20.15 -12.03
CA CYS A 90 -20.61 19.56 -10.72
C CYS A 90 -19.93 18.20 -10.89
N MET A 91 -18.79 18.01 -10.23
CA MET A 91 -18.01 16.77 -10.24
C MET A 91 -18.13 16.00 -8.91
N ALA A 92 -18.26 16.72 -7.79
CA ALA A 92 -18.53 16.13 -6.49
C ALA A 92 -19.37 17.08 -5.60
N GLU A 93 -20.17 16.48 -4.73
CA GLU A 93 -21.02 17.18 -3.76
C GLU A 93 -20.53 16.93 -2.34
N PHE A 94 -20.52 17.98 -1.52
CA PHE A 94 -20.38 17.83 -0.08
C PHE A 94 -21.74 17.55 0.55
N ARG A 95 -21.77 16.65 1.53
CA ARG A 95 -22.98 16.29 2.28
C ARG A 95 -22.69 16.25 3.77
N SER A 96 -23.48 16.97 4.56
CA SER A 96 -23.41 16.93 6.03
C SER A 96 -24.75 17.34 6.63
N GLY A 97 -25.51 16.36 7.14
CA GLY A 97 -26.88 16.57 7.61
C GLY A 97 -27.78 17.13 6.50
N SER A 98 -28.30 18.35 6.68
CA SER A 98 -29.11 19.04 5.68
C SER A 98 -28.30 19.84 4.66
N ARG A 99 -26.99 20.02 4.88
CA ARG A 99 -26.11 20.77 3.96
C ARG A 99 -25.74 19.87 2.79
N LYS A 100 -26.07 20.33 1.58
CA LYS A 100 -25.72 19.66 0.33
C LYS A 100 -25.40 20.72 -0.73
N TYR A 101 -24.18 20.73 -1.24
CA TYR A 101 -23.73 21.68 -2.27
C TYR A 101 -22.51 21.16 -3.04
N PRO A 102 -22.24 21.66 -4.26
CA PRO A 102 -21.05 21.31 -5.03
C PRO A 102 -19.75 21.69 -4.32
N CYS A 103 -18.86 20.75 -4.07
CA CYS A 103 -17.53 21.03 -3.51
C CYS A 103 -16.39 20.84 -4.53
N ILE A 104 -16.69 20.24 -5.68
CA ILE A 104 -15.81 20.23 -6.84
C ILE A 104 -16.65 20.55 -8.07
N SER A 105 -16.32 21.64 -8.75
CA SER A 105 -17.02 22.10 -9.94
C SER A 105 -16.03 22.54 -11.01
N GLY A 106 -16.42 22.41 -12.27
CA GLY A 106 -15.57 22.76 -13.41
C GLY A 106 -16.31 23.48 -14.52
N SER A 107 -15.50 24.12 -15.36
CA SER A 107 -15.86 24.78 -16.61
C SER A 107 -14.85 24.40 -17.70
N GLY A 108 -15.01 24.92 -18.92
CA GLY A 108 -14.05 24.67 -20.01
C GLY A 108 -12.64 25.24 -19.75
N SER A 109 -12.51 26.19 -18.82
CA SER A 109 -11.23 26.85 -18.49
C SER A 109 -10.57 26.36 -17.19
N GLY A 110 -11.27 25.57 -16.38
CA GLY A 110 -10.69 25.08 -15.13
C GLY A 110 -11.64 24.33 -14.21
N ILE A 111 -11.10 23.78 -13.13
CA ILE A 111 -11.79 23.08 -12.04
C ILE A 111 -11.43 23.74 -10.72
N SER A 112 -12.41 23.94 -9.85
CA SER A 112 -12.24 24.39 -8.47
C SER A 112 -12.52 23.25 -7.51
N ILE A 113 -11.60 23.01 -6.58
CA ILE A 113 -11.72 22.07 -5.46
C ILE A 113 -11.84 22.89 -4.18
N GLY A 114 -13.02 22.86 -3.56
CA GLY A 114 -13.36 23.71 -2.41
C GLY A 114 -12.74 23.31 -1.07
N PHE A 115 -11.76 22.42 -1.03
CA PHE A 115 -11.08 22.00 0.19
C PHE A 115 -9.60 21.76 -0.07
N ASP A 116 -8.80 21.80 1.00
CA ASP A 116 -7.35 21.70 0.94
C ASP A 116 -6.92 20.24 0.90
N ILE A 117 -6.98 19.69 -0.31
CA ILE A 117 -6.67 18.29 -0.56
C ILE A 117 -5.25 17.91 -0.12
N PHE A 118 -4.28 18.81 -0.27
CA PHE A 118 -2.88 18.56 0.11
C PHE A 118 -2.68 18.58 1.62
N ARG A 119 -3.34 19.51 2.33
CA ARG A 119 -3.32 19.52 3.80
C ARG A 119 -3.99 18.27 4.36
N LEU A 120 -5.08 17.83 3.73
CA LEU A 120 -5.85 16.67 4.15
C LEU A 120 -5.06 15.37 3.98
N THR A 121 -4.47 15.13 2.80
CA THR A 121 -3.64 13.95 2.55
C THR A 121 -2.39 13.96 3.42
N GLY A 122 -1.70 15.10 3.52
CA GLY A 122 -0.53 15.25 4.39
C GLY A 122 -0.83 14.97 5.86
N SER A 123 -2.01 15.36 6.34
CA SER A 123 -2.43 15.13 7.73
C SER A 123 -2.77 13.68 8.01
N LEU A 124 -3.43 12.99 7.08
CA LEU A 124 -3.66 11.55 7.13
C LEU A 124 -2.32 10.78 7.16
N LEU A 125 -1.41 11.12 6.24
CA LEU A 125 -0.06 10.55 6.14
C LEU A 125 0.86 10.90 7.32
N SER A 126 0.46 11.84 8.19
CA SER A 126 1.17 12.19 9.43
C SER A 126 0.50 11.61 10.68
N GLY A 127 -0.52 10.76 10.50
CA GLY A 127 -1.27 10.15 11.60
C GLY A 127 -2.14 11.12 12.40
N HIS A 128 -2.43 12.32 11.89
CA HIS A 128 -3.22 13.33 12.61
C HIS A 128 -4.65 12.85 12.95
N LEU A 129 -5.19 11.98 12.11
CA LEU A 129 -6.52 11.36 12.26
C LEU A 129 -6.45 9.90 12.72
N ASP A 130 -5.27 9.45 13.18
CA ASP A 130 -5.03 8.08 13.63
C ASP A 130 -5.54 7.91 15.07
N ALA A 131 -6.86 7.74 15.22
CA ALA A 131 -7.48 7.43 16.50
C ALA A 131 -7.33 5.92 16.82
N THR A 132 -6.11 5.46 17.09
CA THR A 132 -5.88 4.10 17.60
C THR A 132 -5.99 4.09 19.13
N GLY A 133 -7.02 3.45 19.67
CA GLY A 133 -7.18 3.26 21.12
C GLY A 133 -8.51 2.59 21.49
N THR A 134 -8.55 1.91 22.64
CA THR A 134 -9.80 1.38 23.23
C THR A 134 -10.46 2.44 24.11
N THR A 135 -11.76 2.68 23.95
CA THR A 135 -12.54 3.38 24.98
C THR A 135 -12.65 2.51 26.24
N PRO A 136 -12.85 3.11 27.44
CA PRO A 136 -13.03 2.38 28.70
C PRO A 136 -14.17 1.35 28.67
N ASP A 137 -15.10 1.46 27.72
CA ASP A 137 -16.36 0.72 27.68
C ASP A 137 -16.33 -0.52 26.75
N GLY A 138 -15.21 -0.82 26.11
CA GLY A 138 -15.03 -2.07 25.35
C GLY A 138 -15.82 -2.16 24.03
N GLU A 139 -16.33 -1.03 23.52
CA GLU A 139 -16.87 -0.97 22.16
C GLU A 139 -15.72 -1.05 21.14
N GLN A 140 -15.87 -1.94 20.15
CA GLN A 140 -14.92 -2.07 19.04
C GLN A 140 -14.96 -0.78 18.21
N HIS A 141 -13.84 -0.08 18.11
CA HIS A 141 -13.69 0.95 17.09
C HIS A 141 -13.86 0.30 15.72
N THR A 142 -14.81 0.79 14.92
CA THR A 142 -14.65 0.66 13.46
C THR A 142 -13.51 1.60 13.10
N PRO A 143 -12.44 1.14 12.42
CA PRO A 143 -11.34 2.03 12.09
C PRO A 143 -11.88 3.21 11.30
N LEU A 144 -11.54 4.43 11.75
CA LEU A 144 -11.99 5.68 11.13
C LEU A 144 -11.64 5.72 9.62
N VAL A 145 -10.58 5.00 9.24
CA VAL A 145 -10.03 4.93 7.88
C VAL A 145 -9.93 3.47 7.43
N SER A 146 -11.07 2.85 7.12
CA SER A 146 -11.12 1.50 6.53
C SER A 146 -10.93 1.51 5.00
N THR A 147 -10.95 2.69 4.38
CA THR A 147 -10.78 2.94 2.94
C THR A 147 -9.43 3.61 2.65
N PRO A 148 -8.83 3.45 1.45
CA PRO A 148 -7.61 4.14 1.06
C PRO A 148 -7.92 5.61 0.73
N LEU A 149 -8.25 6.39 1.75
CA LEU A 149 -8.80 7.73 1.63
C LEU A 149 -7.83 8.77 1.04
N VAL A 150 -6.54 8.69 1.38
CA VAL A 150 -5.47 9.49 0.75
C VAL A 150 -5.47 9.25 -0.74
N ASP A 151 -5.47 7.97 -1.15
CA ASP A 151 -5.37 7.58 -2.55
C ASP A 151 -6.64 7.96 -3.32
N PHE A 152 -7.80 7.91 -2.66
CA PHE A 152 -9.06 8.43 -3.23
C PHE A 152 -8.98 9.94 -3.50
N TYR A 153 -8.51 10.74 -2.54
CA TYR A 153 -8.35 12.18 -2.74
C TYR A 153 -7.36 12.48 -3.87
N GLU A 154 -6.25 11.76 -3.92
CA GLU A 154 -5.27 11.91 -4.99
C GLU A 154 -5.84 11.50 -6.36
N ASP A 155 -6.66 10.45 -6.43
CA ASP A 155 -7.37 10.06 -7.65
C ASP A 155 -8.37 11.15 -8.11
N VAL A 156 -9.06 11.82 -7.18
CA VAL A 156 -9.91 12.98 -7.52
C VAL A 156 -9.09 14.07 -8.21
N LEU A 157 -7.91 14.40 -7.68
CA LEU A 157 -7.02 15.40 -8.29
C LEU A 157 -6.46 14.92 -9.64
N PHE A 158 -6.06 13.66 -9.74
CA PHE A 158 -5.56 13.08 -10.99
C PHE A 158 -6.63 13.07 -12.09
N ARG A 159 -7.89 12.77 -11.77
CA ARG A 159 -9.02 12.85 -12.73
C ARG A 159 -9.34 14.29 -13.14
N ALA A 160 -9.12 15.27 -12.25
CA ALA A 160 -9.24 16.69 -12.60
C ALA A 160 -8.19 17.07 -13.66
N LEU A 161 -6.95 16.60 -13.51
CA LEU A 161 -5.88 16.76 -14.48
C LEU A 161 -6.22 16.11 -15.83
N LEU A 162 -6.70 14.86 -15.82
CA LEU A 162 -7.13 14.16 -17.04
C LEU A 162 -8.25 14.92 -17.77
N THR A 163 -9.20 15.46 -17.01
CA THR A 163 -10.28 16.29 -17.56
C THR A 163 -9.71 17.52 -18.24
N GLY A 164 -8.82 18.27 -17.57
CA GLY A 164 -8.16 19.44 -18.13
C GLY A 164 -7.36 19.13 -19.41
N CYS A 165 -6.58 18.05 -19.40
CA CYS A 165 -5.86 17.55 -20.57
C CYS A 165 -6.80 17.28 -21.75
N GLY A 166 -7.94 16.65 -21.49
CA GLY A 166 -8.97 16.39 -22.49
C GLY A 166 -9.56 17.68 -23.09
N GLU A 167 -9.91 18.66 -22.26
CA GLU A 167 -10.49 19.95 -22.71
C GLU A 167 -9.53 20.75 -23.60
N ILE A 168 -8.22 20.72 -23.31
CA ILE A 168 -7.20 21.41 -24.12
C ILE A 168 -6.60 20.55 -25.23
N GLY A 169 -7.10 19.32 -25.42
CA GLY A 169 -6.66 18.40 -26.47
C GLY A 169 -5.22 17.90 -26.33
N MET A 170 -4.72 17.77 -25.10
CA MET A 170 -3.35 17.32 -24.80
C MET A 170 -3.33 15.91 -24.20
N PRO A 171 -2.38 15.04 -24.59
CA PRO A 171 -2.15 13.79 -23.89
C PRO A 171 -1.53 14.03 -22.51
N LEU A 172 -1.74 13.08 -21.60
CA LEU A 172 -1.07 13.02 -20.31
C LEU A 172 -0.21 11.76 -20.22
N VAL A 173 1.04 11.91 -19.81
CA VAL A 173 1.96 10.78 -19.61
C VAL A 173 2.40 10.74 -18.15
N ARG A 174 2.29 9.57 -17.51
CA ARG A 174 2.85 9.28 -16.18
C ARG A 174 3.68 7.99 -16.19
N LYS A 175 4.57 7.83 -15.22
CA LYS A 175 5.17 6.52 -14.91
C LYS A 175 4.07 5.57 -14.45
N SER A 176 3.95 4.39 -15.08
CA SER A 176 3.04 3.35 -14.60
C SER A 176 3.35 3.03 -13.13
N HIS A 177 2.32 2.72 -12.33
CA HIS A 177 2.53 2.39 -10.92
C HIS A 177 3.37 1.11 -10.77
N TRP A 178 3.14 0.13 -11.64
CA TRP A 178 3.71 -1.23 -11.54
C TRP A 178 4.39 -1.67 -12.84
N PRO A 179 5.30 -2.65 -12.80
CA PRO A 179 6.02 -3.13 -13.97
C PRO A 179 5.08 -3.56 -15.09
N SER A 180 5.45 -3.25 -16.34
CA SER A 180 4.68 -3.65 -17.52
C SER A 180 3.21 -3.21 -17.51
N GLY A 181 2.88 -2.13 -16.80
CA GLY A 181 1.52 -1.58 -16.71
C GLY A 181 0.53 -2.46 -15.95
N LYS A 182 0.98 -3.32 -15.03
CA LYS A 182 0.10 -4.12 -14.16
C LYS A 182 -0.88 -3.21 -13.41
N LYS A 183 -2.13 -3.64 -13.28
CA LYS A 183 -3.23 -2.78 -12.78
C LYS A 183 -3.07 -2.38 -11.31
N PHE A 184 -2.53 -3.27 -10.49
CA PHE A 184 -2.22 -3.07 -9.08
C PHE A 184 -1.18 -4.12 -8.64
N ALA A 185 -0.66 -4.03 -7.42
CA ALA A 185 0.27 -5.00 -6.85
C ALA A 185 -0.32 -5.76 -5.66
N VAL A 186 0.24 -6.93 -5.36
CA VAL A 186 -0.04 -7.69 -4.14
C VAL A 186 1.29 -8.06 -3.48
N CYS A 187 1.48 -7.61 -2.24
CA CYS A 187 2.62 -7.93 -1.41
C CYS A 187 2.29 -9.16 -0.55
N LEU A 188 2.88 -10.30 -0.86
CA LEU A 188 2.66 -11.54 -0.10
C LEU A 188 3.65 -11.63 1.06
N THR A 189 3.13 -11.71 2.29
CA THR A 189 3.99 -11.80 3.47
C THR A 189 3.49 -12.82 4.50
N HIS A 190 4.44 -13.41 5.22
CA HIS A 190 4.21 -14.38 6.28
C HIS A 190 5.00 -14.03 7.53
N ASP A 191 4.32 -13.96 8.67
CA ASP A 191 4.95 -13.77 9.98
C ASP A 191 5.24 -15.13 10.61
N VAL A 192 6.52 -15.49 10.68
CA VAL A 192 7.01 -16.74 11.26
C VAL A 192 7.22 -16.57 12.77
N ASP A 193 6.10 -16.44 13.49
CA ASP A 193 6.08 -16.32 14.95
C ASP A 193 6.50 -17.62 15.66
N GLU A 194 5.99 -18.73 15.14
CA GLU A 194 5.94 -20.03 15.79
C GLU A 194 6.11 -21.13 14.74
N CYS A 195 7.15 -21.92 14.88
CA CYS A 195 7.37 -23.11 14.05
C CYS A 195 6.86 -24.39 14.72
N THR A 196 6.50 -24.31 16.01
CA THR A 196 6.02 -25.43 16.81
C THR A 196 4.88 -25.01 17.71
N LYS A 197 3.90 -25.88 17.88
CA LYS A 197 2.80 -25.69 18.84
C LYS A 197 3.30 -25.92 20.27
N THR A 198 3.14 -24.92 21.13
CA THR A 198 3.64 -24.93 22.51
C THR A 198 2.48 -24.78 23.51
N TYR A 199 2.26 -23.59 24.06
CA TYR A 199 1.22 -23.30 25.07
C TYR A 199 -0.20 -23.57 24.56
N GLN A 200 -0.40 -23.57 23.23
CA GLN A 200 -1.70 -23.83 22.62
C GLN A 200 -2.19 -25.26 22.82
N TRP A 201 -1.32 -26.20 23.19
CA TRP A 201 -1.73 -27.53 23.67
C TRP A 201 -2.64 -27.46 24.90
N VAL A 202 -2.53 -26.40 25.70
CA VAL A 202 -3.34 -26.20 26.92
C VAL A 202 -4.41 -25.14 26.69
N THR A 203 -4.04 -23.98 26.13
CA THR A 203 -4.97 -22.84 26.05
C THR A 203 -6.11 -23.07 25.07
N ARG A 204 -5.89 -23.79 23.95
CA ARG A 204 -6.96 -24.04 22.96
C ARG A 204 -8.00 -25.03 23.45
N PRO A 205 -7.65 -26.23 23.95
CA PRO A 205 -8.65 -27.13 24.53
C PRO A 205 -9.48 -26.46 25.63
N LEU A 206 -8.83 -25.69 26.52
CA LEU A 206 -9.52 -24.96 27.59
C LEU A 206 -10.52 -23.94 27.01
N ARG A 207 -10.15 -23.21 25.96
CA ARG A 207 -11.05 -22.26 25.27
C ARG A 207 -12.24 -22.97 24.63
N TYR A 208 -12.02 -24.08 23.92
CA TYR A 208 -13.11 -24.85 23.31
C TYR A 208 -14.03 -25.47 24.35
N LEU A 209 -13.48 -26.00 25.45
CA LEU A 209 -14.24 -26.51 26.58
C LEU A 209 -15.12 -25.41 27.20
N ARG A 210 -14.56 -24.22 27.45
CA ARG A 210 -15.30 -23.04 27.95
C ARG A 210 -16.43 -22.60 27.01
N ARG A 211 -16.27 -22.80 25.70
CA ARG A 211 -17.27 -22.45 24.67
C ARG A 211 -18.25 -23.59 24.34
N GLY A 212 -18.07 -24.79 24.91
CA GLY A 212 -18.87 -25.97 24.55
C GLY A 212 -18.64 -26.48 23.12
N ASP A 213 -17.53 -26.12 22.47
CA ASP A 213 -17.21 -26.49 21.09
C ASP A 213 -16.58 -27.88 21.04
N ILE A 214 -17.44 -28.90 20.94
CA ILE A 214 -17.05 -30.31 20.84
C ILE A 214 -16.22 -30.60 19.56
N PRO A 215 -16.61 -30.13 18.36
CA PRO A 215 -15.78 -30.27 17.15
C PRO A 215 -14.37 -29.70 17.32
N GLY A 216 -14.24 -28.49 17.88
CA GLY A 216 -12.95 -27.85 18.15
C GLY A 216 -12.08 -28.70 19.08
N LEU A 217 -12.66 -29.28 20.13
CA LEU A 217 -11.93 -30.18 21.04
C LEU A 217 -11.47 -31.48 20.35
N LYS A 218 -12.31 -32.10 19.52
CA LYS A 218 -11.93 -33.28 18.71
C LYS A 218 -10.76 -32.96 17.77
N ASN A 219 -10.75 -31.78 17.17
CA ASN A 219 -9.66 -31.33 16.32
C ASN A 219 -8.34 -31.17 17.09
N GLN A 220 -8.38 -30.73 18.35
CA GLN A 220 -7.19 -30.66 19.20
C GLN A 220 -6.62 -32.05 19.51
N VAL A 221 -7.47 -33.05 19.78
CA VAL A 221 -7.05 -34.45 19.97
C VAL A 221 -6.42 -35.01 18.69
N LYS A 222 -7.01 -34.73 17.53
CA LYS A 222 -6.45 -35.14 16.23
C LYS A 222 -5.11 -34.46 15.93
N SER A 223 -4.98 -33.17 16.24
CA SER A 223 -3.73 -32.41 16.14
C SER A 223 -2.64 -33.05 17.02
N PHE A 224 -2.98 -33.46 18.25
CA PHE A 224 -2.06 -34.16 19.15
C PHE A 224 -1.63 -35.53 18.61
N SER A 225 -2.56 -36.32 18.09
CA SER A 225 -2.26 -37.61 17.45
C SER A 225 -1.31 -37.46 16.25
N ARG A 226 -1.46 -36.41 15.43
CA ARG A 226 -0.53 -36.09 14.35
C ARG A 226 0.87 -35.73 14.85
N ARG A 227 0.96 -34.94 15.93
CA ARG A 227 2.24 -34.62 16.58
C ARG A 227 2.97 -35.87 17.07
N MET A 228 2.25 -36.80 17.70
CA MET A 228 2.82 -38.09 18.13
C MET A 228 3.29 -38.95 16.96
N SER A 229 2.77 -38.71 15.75
CA SER A 229 3.19 -39.35 14.51
C SER A 229 4.30 -38.57 13.78
N GLY A 230 5.01 -37.67 14.48
CA GLY A 230 6.14 -36.90 13.94
C GLY A 230 5.78 -35.64 13.16
N HIS A 231 4.49 -35.33 12.98
CA HIS A 231 4.05 -34.16 12.21
C HIS A 231 3.81 -32.96 13.11
N GLU A 232 4.64 -31.93 13.01
CA GLU A 232 4.47 -30.70 13.79
C GLU A 232 3.28 -29.89 13.25
N PRO A 233 2.20 -29.67 14.04
CA PRO A 233 0.98 -29.01 13.54
C PRO A 233 1.15 -27.60 12.98
N TYR A 234 2.17 -26.85 13.41
CA TYR A 234 2.45 -25.49 12.92
C TYR A 234 3.56 -25.45 11.85
N TRP A 235 4.15 -26.59 11.52
CA TRP A 235 5.08 -26.69 10.41
C TRP A 235 4.32 -26.97 9.10
N THR A 236 3.83 -25.90 8.48
CA THR A 236 3.03 -25.95 7.24
C THR A 236 3.79 -25.47 6.00
N PHE A 237 5.07 -25.16 6.15
CA PHE A 237 5.90 -24.53 5.11
C PHE A 237 5.94 -25.33 3.82
N ASP A 238 6.07 -26.67 3.90
CA ASP A 238 6.17 -27.51 2.71
C ASP A 238 4.92 -27.37 1.81
N ASP A 239 3.72 -27.39 2.42
CA ASP A 239 2.44 -27.22 1.71
C ASP A 239 2.29 -25.80 1.12
N ILE A 240 2.78 -24.78 1.83
CA ILE A 240 2.72 -23.38 1.39
C ILE A 240 3.63 -23.21 0.16
N LEU A 241 4.89 -23.65 0.25
CA LEU A 241 5.88 -23.51 -0.81
C LEU A 241 5.48 -24.28 -2.06
N GLU A 242 4.94 -25.50 -1.93
CA GLU A 242 4.43 -26.25 -3.07
C GLU A 242 3.30 -25.48 -3.79
N LYS A 243 2.37 -24.90 -3.03
CA LYS A 243 1.25 -24.14 -3.61
C LYS A 243 1.66 -22.81 -4.22
N GLU A 244 2.56 -22.08 -3.58
CA GLU A 244 3.12 -20.83 -4.13
C GLU A 244 3.87 -21.10 -5.43
N LYS A 245 4.69 -22.16 -5.46
CA LYS A 245 5.36 -22.63 -6.68
C LYS A 245 4.37 -22.99 -7.78
N ASN A 246 3.30 -23.73 -7.46
CA ASN A 246 2.26 -24.08 -8.43
C ASN A 246 1.49 -22.85 -8.96
N LEU A 247 1.39 -21.79 -8.15
CA LEU A 247 0.81 -20.52 -8.55
C LEU A 247 1.83 -19.60 -9.24
N GLY A 248 3.12 -19.93 -9.24
CA GLY A 248 4.19 -19.09 -9.79
C GLY A 248 4.31 -17.75 -9.07
N VAL A 249 4.27 -17.77 -7.73
CA VAL A 249 4.44 -16.58 -6.88
C VAL A 249 5.49 -16.85 -5.80
N CYS A 250 6.09 -15.79 -5.29
CA CYS A 250 6.99 -15.82 -4.14
C CYS A 250 6.48 -14.85 -3.06
N SER A 251 6.83 -15.15 -1.81
CA SER A 251 6.40 -14.43 -0.62
C SER A 251 7.58 -13.97 0.23
N THR A 252 7.36 -12.97 1.07
CA THR A 252 8.31 -12.53 2.10
C THR A 252 8.01 -13.25 3.42
N TYR A 253 9.00 -13.89 4.02
CA TYR A 253 8.88 -14.52 5.34
C TYR A 253 9.65 -13.70 6.37
N PHE A 254 8.92 -13.07 7.30
CA PHE A 254 9.50 -12.35 8.43
C PHE A 254 9.74 -13.33 9.57
N PHE A 255 11.01 -13.53 9.96
CA PHE A 255 11.38 -14.47 11.02
C PHE A 255 11.50 -13.80 12.38
N LEU A 256 10.74 -14.30 13.34
CA LEU A 256 10.78 -13.83 14.72
C LEU A 256 11.87 -14.56 15.50
N LYS A 257 12.68 -13.78 16.20
CA LYS A 257 13.44 -14.25 17.36
C LYS A 257 12.99 -13.43 18.56
N GLU A 258 12.09 -13.99 19.35
CA GLU A 258 11.52 -13.29 20.49
C GLU A 258 12.58 -13.07 21.57
N SER A 259 12.75 -11.80 21.91
CA SER A 259 13.76 -11.28 22.82
C SER A 259 13.03 -10.69 24.04
N GLY A 260 13.56 -10.92 25.25
CA GLY A 260 12.98 -10.35 26.48
C GLY A 260 13.08 -11.25 27.71
N GLU A 261 13.00 -10.64 28.89
CA GLU A 261 13.01 -11.37 30.15
C GLU A 261 11.68 -12.11 30.36
N ARG A 262 11.76 -13.44 30.30
CA ARG A 262 10.65 -14.33 30.60
C ARG A 262 10.56 -14.54 32.10
N SER A 263 9.44 -14.19 32.73
CA SER A 263 9.24 -14.39 34.16
C SER A 263 7.86 -14.98 34.45
N LEU A 264 7.84 -16.16 35.08
CA LEU A 264 6.58 -16.77 35.53
C LEU A 264 5.85 -15.90 36.55
N LEU A 265 6.57 -15.03 37.27
CA LEU A 265 6.02 -14.09 38.25
C LEU A 265 5.45 -12.80 37.62
N LYS A 266 5.71 -12.54 36.34
CA LYS A 266 5.19 -11.39 35.59
C LYS A 266 4.24 -11.88 34.50
N PRO A 267 2.91 -11.97 34.74
CA PRO A 267 1.94 -12.39 33.74
C PRO A 267 2.03 -11.63 32.40
N ALA A 268 2.42 -10.35 32.46
CA ALA A 268 2.68 -9.53 31.28
C ALA A 268 3.76 -10.11 30.36
N SER A 269 4.71 -10.92 30.85
CA SER A 269 5.76 -11.56 30.05
C SER A 269 5.39 -12.95 29.52
N TRP A 270 4.23 -13.50 29.90
CA TRP A 270 3.85 -14.88 29.56
C TRP A 270 3.68 -15.10 28.06
N HIS A 271 3.29 -14.05 27.33
CA HIS A 271 3.15 -14.12 25.88
C HIS A 271 4.47 -14.40 25.15
N LEU A 272 5.62 -14.12 25.78
CA LEU A 272 6.95 -14.36 25.19
C LEU A 272 7.30 -15.86 25.18
N TYR A 273 6.77 -16.66 26.11
CA TYR A 273 7.14 -18.08 26.24
C TYR A 273 6.72 -18.96 25.05
N GLY A 274 5.75 -18.52 24.27
CA GLY A 274 5.15 -19.30 23.20
C GLY A 274 5.85 -19.18 21.85
N ARG A 275 6.85 -18.31 21.73
CA ARG A 275 7.39 -17.83 20.45
C ARG A 275 8.71 -18.48 20.08
N CYS A 276 9.13 -18.29 18.83
CA CYS A 276 10.46 -18.68 18.38
C CYS A 276 11.54 -17.92 19.17
N HIS A 277 12.46 -18.64 19.81
CA HIS A 277 13.55 -18.04 20.61
C HIS A 277 14.94 -18.24 20.01
N SER A 278 15.05 -19.03 18.94
CA SER A 278 16.32 -19.32 18.28
C SER A 278 16.11 -19.60 16.80
N LEU A 279 16.78 -18.83 15.95
CA LEU A 279 16.86 -19.09 14.52
C LEU A 279 18.00 -20.06 14.17
N LYS A 280 18.82 -20.44 15.16
CA LYS A 280 19.99 -21.30 14.99
C LYS A 280 19.66 -22.80 15.05
N GLU A 281 18.38 -23.15 15.17
CA GLU A 281 17.96 -24.54 15.09
C GLU A 281 18.19 -25.08 13.67
N PRO A 282 18.80 -26.27 13.48
CA PRO A 282 19.17 -26.77 12.15
C PRO A 282 18.01 -26.80 11.16
N ARG A 283 16.80 -27.14 11.62
CA ARG A 283 15.60 -27.19 10.78
C ARG A 283 15.15 -25.80 10.32
N ILE A 284 15.32 -24.77 11.16
CA ILE A 284 15.01 -23.38 10.82
C ILE A 284 16.04 -22.83 9.84
N ILE A 285 17.32 -23.10 10.06
CA ILE A 285 18.38 -22.73 9.10
C ILE A 285 18.12 -23.35 7.72
N GLN A 286 17.74 -24.64 7.69
CA GLN A 286 17.38 -25.32 6.44
C GLN A 286 16.18 -24.67 5.75
N LEU A 287 15.15 -24.30 6.52
CA LEU A 287 13.99 -23.57 5.98
C LEU A 287 14.39 -22.22 5.41
N ILE A 288 15.14 -21.40 6.15
CA ILE A 288 15.61 -20.07 5.71
C ILE A 288 16.39 -20.18 4.39
N ARG A 289 17.33 -21.14 4.30
CA ARG A 289 18.11 -21.36 3.07
C ARG A 289 17.23 -21.81 1.91
N LYS A 290 16.33 -22.76 2.16
CA LYS A 290 15.38 -23.24 1.15
C LYS A 290 14.52 -22.10 0.60
N LEU A 291 14.00 -21.23 1.47
CA LEU A 291 13.22 -20.06 1.07
C LEU A 291 14.01 -19.16 0.11
N ALA A 292 15.24 -18.82 0.48
CA ALA A 292 16.11 -18.00 -0.37
C ALA A 292 16.44 -18.67 -1.71
N GLU A 293 16.74 -19.98 -1.71
CA GLU A 293 17.01 -20.77 -2.92
C GLU A 293 15.80 -20.86 -3.85
N ASP A 294 14.59 -20.97 -3.29
CA ASP A 294 13.32 -21.04 -4.03
C ASP A 294 12.84 -19.62 -4.47
N GLY A 295 13.58 -18.55 -4.16
CA GLY A 295 13.31 -17.18 -4.59
C GLY A 295 12.34 -16.39 -3.71
N HIS A 296 12.03 -16.90 -2.52
CA HIS A 296 11.27 -16.17 -1.49
C HIS A 296 12.20 -15.18 -0.77
N GLU A 297 11.63 -14.10 -0.26
CA GLU A 297 12.37 -13.14 0.55
C GLU A 297 12.37 -13.58 2.02
N VAL A 298 13.48 -13.37 2.71
CA VAL A 298 13.60 -13.53 4.16
C VAL A 298 13.85 -12.16 4.79
N GLY A 299 12.94 -11.76 5.69
CA GLY A 299 12.97 -10.48 6.39
C GLY A 299 13.04 -10.63 7.91
N VAL A 300 13.31 -9.54 8.62
CA VAL A 300 13.30 -9.51 10.09
C VAL A 300 11.85 -9.37 10.59
N HIS A 301 11.40 -10.28 11.47
CA HIS A 301 10.25 -9.99 12.31
C HIS A 301 10.76 -9.46 13.64
N GLY A 302 10.75 -8.13 13.81
CA GLY A 302 11.33 -7.48 14.99
C GLY A 302 10.65 -7.97 16.27
N SER A 303 11.44 -8.31 17.30
CA SER A 303 10.90 -8.80 18.57
C SER A 303 9.98 -7.80 19.26
N THR A 304 9.27 -8.26 20.29
CA THR A 304 8.27 -7.42 21.00
C THR A 304 8.83 -6.08 21.47
N PHE A 305 10.15 -5.98 21.74
CA PHE A 305 10.80 -4.77 22.26
C PHE A 305 11.77 -4.10 21.28
N SER A 306 12.00 -4.65 20.08
CA SER A 306 12.98 -4.07 19.13
C SER A 306 12.54 -2.73 18.55
N TYR A 307 11.23 -2.47 18.51
CA TYR A 307 10.66 -1.24 17.95
C TYR A 307 11.07 0.05 18.71
N GLU A 308 11.47 -0.07 19.98
CA GLU A 308 11.98 1.00 20.85
C GLU A 308 13.46 0.81 21.22
N ASN A 309 14.13 -0.20 20.66
CA ASN A 309 15.49 -0.55 21.03
C ASN A 309 16.36 -0.75 19.77
N PRO A 310 17.03 0.32 19.29
CA PRO A 310 17.83 0.24 18.07
C PRO A 310 19.01 -0.75 18.18
N THR A 311 19.59 -0.93 19.37
CA THR A 311 20.67 -1.90 19.59
C THR A 311 20.16 -3.33 19.39
N LEU A 312 19.00 -3.66 19.96
CA LEU A 312 18.37 -4.96 19.81
C LEU A 312 17.97 -5.21 18.35
N LEU A 313 17.34 -4.23 17.71
CA LEU A 313 16.94 -4.29 16.30
C LEU A 313 18.14 -4.60 15.39
N ASN A 314 19.26 -3.90 15.58
CA ASN A 314 20.48 -4.14 14.82
C ASN A 314 21.05 -5.54 15.07
N ALA A 315 21.04 -6.02 16.32
CA ALA A 315 21.51 -7.36 16.64
C ALA A 315 20.65 -8.46 15.98
N GLU A 316 19.33 -8.29 15.96
CA GLU A 316 18.39 -9.22 15.32
C GLU A 316 18.59 -9.25 13.80
N LYS A 317 18.78 -8.08 13.18
CA LYS A 317 19.11 -7.98 11.75
C LYS A 317 20.43 -8.68 11.43
N THR A 318 21.51 -8.34 12.15
CA THR A 318 22.84 -8.91 11.91
C THR A 318 22.83 -10.44 12.04
N GLU A 319 22.15 -10.99 13.05
CA GLU A 319 22.06 -12.46 13.20
C GLU A 319 21.38 -13.13 11.98
N LEU A 320 20.32 -12.52 11.45
CA LEU A 320 19.64 -13.07 10.28
C LEU A 320 20.49 -12.94 9.00
N GLU A 321 21.18 -11.81 8.84
CA GLU A 321 22.14 -11.60 7.74
C GLU A 321 23.30 -12.60 7.79
N GLU A 322 23.83 -12.91 8.98
CA GLU A 322 24.87 -13.94 9.17
C GLU A 322 24.38 -15.35 8.77
N LEU A 323 23.11 -15.67 9.06
CA LEU A 323 22.52 -16.96 8.69
C LEU A 323 22.29 -17.09 7.18
N LEU A 324 21.92 -16.00 6.50
CA LEU A 324 21.66 -15.94 5.06
C LEU A 324 22.92 -15.78 4.23
N GLY A 325 23.94 -15.07 4.75
CA GLY A 325 25.10 -14.62 3.99
C GLY A 325 24.82 -13.44 3.05
N THR A 326 23.63 -12.83 3.14
CA THR A 326 23.20 -11.68 2.33
C THR A 326 22.54 -10.63 3.21
N LYS A 327 22.46 -9.39 2.71
CA LYS A 327 21.76 -8.31 3.41
C LYS A 327 20.26 -8.59 3.51
N VAL A 328 19.65 -8.21 4.63
CA VAL A 328 18.21 -8.26 4.84
C VAL A 328 17.62 -6.86 4.64
N THR A 329 16.65 -6.76 3.74
CA THR A 329 16.08 -5.48 3.30
C THR A 329 14.76 -5.13 3.96
N GLY A 330 13.94 -6.13 4.31
CA GLY A 330 12.59 -5.92 4.85
C GLY A 330 12.48 -6.17 6.34
N ILE A 331 11.54 -5.45 6.97
CA ILE A 331 11.11 -5.68 8.35
C ILE A 331 9.58 -5.60 8.51
N ARG A 332 9.09 -6.34 9.50
CA ARG A 332 7.81 -6.08 10.17
C ARG A 332 7.98 -6.22 11.69
N GLN A 333 7.47 -5.30 12.48
CA GLN A 333 7.50 -5.37 13.94
C GLN A 333 6.44 -6.35 14.46
N HIS A 334 6.79 -7.18 15.44
CA HIS A 334 5.84 -8.08 16.09
C HIS A 334 4.66 -7.29 16.68
N ARG A 335 3.44 -7.76 16.39
CA ARG A 335 2.17 -7.11 16.77
C ARG A 335 1.95 -5.73 16.17
N LEU A 336 2.65 -5.39 15.08
CA LEU A 336 2.57 -4.07 14.45
C LEU A 336 2.90 -2.95 15.47
N ASN A 337 3.86 -3.22 16.37
CA ASN A 337 4.32 -2.24 17.34
C ASN A 337 5.11 -1.15 16.62
N LEU A 338 4.62 0.09 16.74
CA LEU A 338 5.22 1.28 16.14
C LEU A 338 5.11 2.42 17.14
N THR A 339 6.24 3.02 17.48
CA THR A 339 6.32 4.36 18.10
C THR A 339 6.72 5.30 16.98
N ILE A 340 5.79 6.13 16.51
CA ILE A 340 6.01 6.99 15.36
C ILE A 340 6.50 8.36 15.84
N PRO A 341 7.61 8.91 15.29
CA PRO A 341 8.41 8.37 14.18
C PRO A 341 9.61 7.48 14.62
N ASP A 342 9.88 7.35 15.92
CA ASP A 342 11.09 6.72 16.47
C ASP A 342 11.42 5.34 15.90
N THR A 343 10.43 4.46 15.78
CA THR A 343 10.63 3.12 15.22
C THR A 343 11.11 3.17 13.77
N TRP A 344 10.54 4.04 12.94
CA TRP A 344 10.99 4.21 11.56
C TRP A 344 12.39 4.81 11.48
N VAL A 345 12.73 5.74 12.38
CA VAL A 345 14.10 6.26 12.50
C VAL A 345 15.08 5.14 12.84
N HIS A 346 14.74 4.28 13.79
CA HIS A 346 15.57 3.12 14.16
C HIS A 346 15.73 2.14 12.98
N GLN A 347 14.67 1.85 12.25
CA GLN A 347 14.69 0.95 11.09
C GLN A 347 15.50 1.53 9.93
N SER A 348 15.31 2.82 9.63
CA SER A 348 16.10 3.56 8.64
C SER A 348 17.59 3.54 9.00
N ASN A 349 17.94 3.82 10.25
CA ASN A 349 19.34 3.80 10.71
C ASN A 349 19.97 2.40 10.71
N ALA A 350 19.17 1.36 10.93
CA ALA A 350 19.61 -0.03 10.76
C ALA A 350 19.79 -0.42 9.28
N GLY A 351 19.43 0.46 8.33
CA GLY A 351 19.58 0.26 6.89
C GLY A 351 18.56 -0.70 6.30
N PHE A 352 17.35 -0.79 6.86
CA PHE A 352 16.24 -1.45 6.19
C PHE A 352 15.82 -0.62 4.97
N LEU A 353 15.44 -1.32 3.91
CA LEU A 353 14.92 -0.73 2.69
C LEU A 353 13.44 -0.37 2.86
N TYR A 354 12.69 -1.24 3.53
CA TYR A 354 11.26 -1.05 3.72
C TYR A 354 10.75 -1.67 5.03
N ASP A 355 9.63 -1.14 5.51
CA ASP A 355 8.83 -1.66 6.62
C ASP A 355 7.40 -1.98 6.14
N THR A 356 6.73 -2.92 6.79
CA THR A 356 5.33 -3.28 6.51
C THR A 356 4.52 -3.36 7.81
N SER A 357 4.84 -2.53 8.79
CA SER A 357 4.23 -2.57 10.12
C SER A 357 3.04 -1.62 10.26
N LEU A 358 2.88 -0.62 9.39
CA LEU A 358 1.76 0.30 9.45
C LEU A 358 0.47 -0.39 9.00
N GLY A 359 -0.30 -0.86 9.98
CA GLY A 359 -1.63 -1.44 9.78
C GLY A 359 -2.42 -1.47 11.08
N TYR A 360 -3.65 -1.95 10.99
CA TYR A 360 -4.52 -2.16 12.15
C TYR A 360 -4.14 -3.46 12.87
N LYS A 361 -4.02 -3.40 14.20
CA LYS A 361 -3.87 -4.61 15.01
C LYS A 361 -5.17 -5.41 14.93
N ALA A 362 -5.09 -6.70 15.21
CA ALA A 362 -6.25 -7.59 15.07
C ALA A 362 -7.49 -7.15 15.86
N ALA A 363 -7.31 -6.43 16.97
CA ALA A 363 -8.38 -5.89 17.80
C ALA A 363 -9.02 -4.61 17.21
N ASP A 364 -8.32 -3.91 16.33
CA ASP A 364 -8.72 -2.63 15.76
C ASP A 364 -9.40 -2.78 14.40
N GLY A 365 -9.28 -3.96 13.76
CA GLY A 365 -9.98 -4.33 12.53
C GLY A 365 -9.07 -4.49 11.31
N THR A 366 -9.62 -4.23 10.13
CA THR A 366 -8.94 -4.27 8.83
C THR A 366 -9.12 -2.94 8.11
N GLY A 367 -8.16 -2.57 7.27
CA GLY A 367 -8.28 -1.36 6.47
C GLY A 367 -6.92 -0.78 6.09
N PHE A 368 -6.94 0.50 5.75
CA PHE A 368 -5.77 1.23 5.31
C PHE A 368 -5.47 2.26 6.40
N ARG A 369 -4.70 1.86 7.42
CA ARG A 369 -4.26 2.78 8.47
C ARG A 369 -3.53 3.96 7.79
N TRP A 370 -3.88 5.19 8.18
CA TRP A 370 -3.47 6.45 7.52
C TRP A 370 -4.00 6.66 6.09
N GLY A 371 -4.89 5.79 5.61
CA GLY A 371 -5.66 6.00 4.40
C GLY A 371 -4.90 5.79 3.10
N THR A 372 -3.75 5.14 3.11
CA THR A 372 -3.04 4.83 1.85
C THR A 372 -2.74 3.34 1.72
N CYS A 373 -2.81 2.88 0.48
CA CYS A 373 -2.34 1.58 0.01
C CYS A 373 -1.18 1.72 -0.97
N PHE A 374 -0.56 2.90 -1.09
CA PHE A 374 0.68 3.09 -1.83
C PHE A 374 1.89 3.05 -0.89
N PRO A 375 3.05 2.60 -1.39
CA PRO A 375 4.29 2.79 -0.66
C PRO A 375 4.62 4.28 -0.51
N PHE A 376 5.09 4.68 0.65
CA PHE A 376 5.47 6.07 0.92
C PHE A 376 6.71 6.16 1.80
N HIS A 377 7.37 7.30 1.79
CA HIS A 377 8.51 7.56 2.66
C HIS A 377 8.04 8.20 3.98
N PRO A 378 8.15 7.51 5.14
CA PRO A 378 7.82 8.11 6.42
C PRO A 378 8.78 9.26 6.75
N ARG A 379 8.33 10.16 7.62
CA ARG A 379 9.10 11.32 8.07
C ARG A 379 9.50 11.16 9.54
N GLY A 380 10.78 11.42 9.82
CA GLY A 380 11.28 11.69 11.16
C GLY A 380 11.31 13.19 11.46
N GLU A 381 11.87 13.55 12.61
CA GLU A 381 12.02 14.97 13.02
C GLU A 381 12.86 15.79 12.03
N GLU A 382 13.89 15.17 11.44
CA GLU A 382 14.81 15.83 10.50
C GLU A 382 14.31 15.85 9.04
N GLY A 383 13.15 15.23 8.76
CA GLY A 383 12.58 15.16 7.42
C GLY A 383 12.29 13.73 6.98
N GLU A 384 12.25 13.52 5.67
CA GLU A 384 11.94 12.24 5.06
C GLU A 384 13.05 11.20 5.31
N LEU A 385 12.66 9.97 5.63
CA LEU A 385 13.58 8.86 5.89
C LEU A 385 13.85 8.06 4.60
N PRO A 386 15.08 7.56 4.39
CA PRO A 386 15.42 6.62 3.32
C PRO A 386 14.90 5.19 3.61
N LEU A 387 13.68 5.09 4.14
CA LEU A 387 12.92 3.88 4.40
C LEU A 387 11.62 3.99 3.58
N LEU A 388 11.11 2.88 3.06
CA LEU A 388 9.80 2.84 2.42
C LEU A 388 8.80 2.11 3.32
N GLU A 389 7.71 2.77 3.74
CA GLU A 389 6.58 2.09 4.37
C GLU A 389 5.71 1.47 3.28
N ILE A 390 5.39 0.18 3.40
CA ILE A 390 4.43 -0.53 2.55
C ILE A 390 3.26 -0.95 3.46
N PRO A 391 2.17 -0.15 3.52
CA PRO A 391 1.12 -0.34 4.51
C PRO A 391 0.48 -1.73 4.46
N LEU A 392 0.24 -2.30 5.64
CA LEU A 392 -0.47 -3.56 5.78
C LEU A 392 -1.97 -3.34 5.60
N SER A 393 -2.56 -4.06 4.64
CA SER A 393 -3.99 -3.95 4.33
C SER A 393 -4.81 -5.03 5.06
N LEU A 394 -4.38 -6.29 4.98
CA LEU A 394 -5.18 -7.44 5.41
C LEU A 394 -4.34 -8.50 6.13
N MET A 395 -4.87 -9.00 7.25
CA MET A 395 -4.22 -9.99 8.09
C MET A 395 -5.15 -11.18 8.36
N ASP A 396 -4.64 -12.39 8.37
CA ASP A 396 -5.42 -13.63 8.58
C ASP A 396 -6.34 -13.62 9.82
N ILE A 397 -5.82 -13.16 10.96
CA ILE A 397 -6.52 -13.20 12.26
C ILE A 397 -7.65 -12.19 12.38
N THR A 398 -7.76 -11.20 11.48
CA THR A 398 -8.88 -10.26 11.43
C THR A 398 -10.09 -10.83 10.69
N LEU A 399 -9.92 -11.90 9.91
CA LEU A 399 -10.99 -12.54 9.12
C LEU A 399 -11.83 -13.56 9.92
N ARG A 400 -11.92 -13.46 11.26
CA ARG A 400 -12.57 -14.48 12.10
C ARG A 400 -13.99 -14.09 12.56
N ASP A 401 -14.87 -15.11 12.52
CA ASP A 401 -16.25 -15.27 13.02
C ASP A 401 -17.37 -14.35 12.45
N GLY A 402 -18.30 -14.95 11.68
CA GLY A 402 -19.70 -14.47 11.53
C GLY A 402 -20.08 -13.76 10.23
N THR A 403 -19.13 -13.25 9.44
CA THR A 403 -19.36 -12.64 8.13
C THR A 403 -18.71 -13.47 7.02
N ASP A 404 -19.16 -13.34 5.76
CA ASP A 404 -18.48 -13.96 4.63
C ASP A 404 -17.09 -13.32 4.52
N GLY A 405 -16.05 -13.98 5.04
CA GLY A 405 -14.68 -13.47 4.99
C GLY A 405 -14.21 -13.15 3.58
N TRP A 406 -14.87 -13.69 2.55
CA TRP A 406 -14.63 -13.30 1.18
C TRP A 406 -15.10 -11.87 0.86
N ASP A 407 -16.22 -11.40 1.40
CA ASP A 407 -16.74 -10.05 1.11
C ASP A 407 -15.75 -8.98 1.57
N THR A 408 -15.13 -9.18 2.74
CA THR A 408 -14.04 -8.32 3.21
C THR A 408 -12.85 -8.37 2.26
N CYS A 409 -12.43 -9.58 1.85
CA CYS A 409 -11.32 -9.75 0.91
C CYS A 409 -11.59 -9.08 -0.45
N SER A 410 -12.78 -9.31 -1.04
CA SER A 410 -13.14 -8.75 -2.34
C SER A 410 -13.28 -7.24 -2.29
N THR A 411 -13.86 -6.69 -1.23
CA THR A 411 -13.95 -5.23 -1.03
C THR A 411 -12.56 -4.60 -1.02
N MET A 412 -11.61 -5.18 -0.28
CA MET A 412 -10.24 -4.67 -0.21
C MET A 412 -9.50 -4.80 -1.54
N ILE A 413 -9.67 -5.92 -2.26
CA ILE A 413 -9.11 -6.09 -3.60
C ILE A 413 -9.62 -4.99 -4.55
N GLU A 414 -10.93 -4.72 -4.53
CA GLU A 414 -11.54 -3.69 -5.37
C GLU A 414 -11.06 -2.29 -5.00
N GLN A 415 -10.97 -1.96 -3.72
CA GLN A 415 -10.48 -0.66 -3.25
C GLN A 415 -9.04 -0.40 -3.73
N VAL A 416 -8.13 -1.37 -3.54
CA VAL A 416 -6.74 -1.25 -4.02
C VAL A 416 -6.68 -1.19 -5.55
N ARG A 417 -7.45 -2.03 -6.24
CA ARG A 417 -7.48 -2.07 -7.70
C ARG A 417 -7.97 -0.75 -8.30
N ASN A 418 -8.96 -0.11 -7.69
CA ASN A 418 -9.56 1.12 -8.22
C ASN A 418 -8.59 2.30 -8.23
N VAL A 419 -7.66 2.36 -7.26
CA VAL A 419 -6.60 3.39 -7.21
C VAL A 419 -5.28 2.89 -7.80
N GLY A 420 -5.15 1.58 -8.05
CA GLY A 420 -3.96 0.95 -8.59
C GLY A 420 -2.81 0.84 -7.57
N GLY A 421 -3.13 0.65 -6.29
CA GLY A 421 -2.15 0.56 -5.19
C GLY A 421 -1.57 -0.84 -4.98
N VAL A 422 -1.09 -1.11 -3.75
CA VAL A 422 -0.61 -2.43 -3.31
C VAL A 422 -1.50 -3.01 -2.22
N LEU A 423 -1.92 -4.27 -2.40
CA LEU A 423 -2.62 -5.05 -1.39
C LEU A 423 -1.59 -5.86 -0.59
N THR A 424 -1.31 -5.47 0.64
CA THR A 424 -0.34 -6.17 1.49
C THR A 424 -1.05 -7.17 2.40
N LEU A 425 -0.65 -8.45 2.28
CA LEU A 425 -1.26 -9.58 2.98
C LEU A 425 -0.33 -10.13 4.06
N LEU A 426 -0.83 -10.32 5.28
CA LEU A 426 -0.12 -10.98 6.38
C LEU A 426 -0.82 -12.28 6.78
N TRP A 427 -0.19 -13.42 6.49
CA TRP A 427 -0.68 -14.74 6.89
C TRP A 427 0.36 -15.50 7.71
N HIS A 428 0.02 -15.95 8.90
CA HIS A 428 0.92 -16.75 9.73
C HIS A 428 0.93 -18.19 9.23
N PRO A 429 2.08 -18.86 9.04
CA PRO A 429 2.14 -20.25 8.58
C PRO A 429 1.22 -21.20 9.37
N ALA A 430 1.11 -21.01 10.69
CA ALA A 430 0.26 -21.83 11.55
C ALA A 430 -1.23 -21.85 11.13
N VAL A 431 -1.77 -20.80 10.48
CA VAL A 431 -3.19 -20.75 10.07
C VAL A 431 -3.50 -21.63 8.86
N PHE A 432 -2.47 -22.12 8.15
CA PHE A 432 -2.67 -23.07 7.07
C PHE A 432 -3.01 -24.48 7.56
N ASN A 433 -2.94 -24.75 8.87
CA ASN A 433 -3.40 -26.01 9.45
C ASN A 433 -4.95 -26.03 9.55
N PRO A 434 -5.65 -26.80 8.69
CA PRO A 434 -7.10 -26.76 8.60
C PRO A 434 -7.79 -27.42 9.80
N LEU A 435 -7.08 -28.21 10.61
CA LEU A 435 -7.66 -28.78 11.83
C LEU A 435 -7.93 -27.69 12.87
N GLU A 436 -7.08 -26.68 12.92
CA GLU A 436 -7.12 -25.65 13.94
C GLU A 436 -7.66 -24.32 13.45
N TYR A 437 -7.55 -24.08 12.14
CA TYR A 437 -7.96 -22.87 11.46
C TYR A 437 -8.69 -23.23 10.16
N PRO A 438 -9.87 -23.86 10.24
CA PRO A 438 -10.61 -24.27 9.05
C PRO A 438 -10.92 -23.05 8.17
N GLY A 439 -10.61 -23.14 6.88
CA GLY A 439 -10.94 -22.12 5.88
C GLY A 439 -9.97 -20.93 5.79
N LEU A 440 -9.28 -20.53 6.86
CA LEU A 440 -8.46 -19.30 6.87
C LEU A 440 -7.29 -19.33 5.87
N GLY A 441 -6.55 -20.43 5.80
CA GLY A 441 -5.52 -20.60 4.76
C GLY A 441 -6.12 -20.66 3.35
N GLY A 442 -7.41 -21.00 3.20
CA GLY A 442 -8.12 -21.01 1.93
C GLY A 442 -8.33 -19.62 1.34
N TRP A 443 -8.56 -18.61 2.19
CA TRP A 443 -8.73 -17.22 1.75
C TRP A 443 -7.48 -16.67 1.08
N TYR A 444 -6.30 -16.94 1.65
CA TYR A 444 -5.02 -16.56 1.05
C TYR A 444 -4.90 -17.03 -0.42
N TRP A 445 -5.18 -18.32 -0.67
CA TRP A 445 -5.12 -18.88 -2.02
C TRP A 445 -6.20 -18.30 -2.95
N LYS A 446 -7.40 -18.00 -2.42
CA LYS A 446 -8.50 -17.41 -3.20
C LYS A 446 -8.17 -15.96 -3.60
N ILE A 447 -7.57 -15.17 -2.70
CA ILE A 447 -7.11 -13.80 -2.96
C ILE A 447 -6.06 -13.81 -4.08
N ILE A 448 -5.01 -14.63 -3.98
CA ILE A 448 -3.93 -14.67 -4.99
C ILE A 448 -4.51 -14.98 -6.37
N LYS A 449 -5.39 -15.97 -6.48
CA LYS A 449 -6.01 -16.34 -7.77
C LYS A 449 -6.85 -15.19 -8.34
N ALA A 450 -7.72 -14.60 -7.55
CA ALA A 450 -8.55 -13.47 -7.98
C ALA A 450 -7.69 -12.27 -8.42
N CYS A 451 -6.65 -11.92 -7.67
CA CYS A 451 -5.77 -10.82 -8.04
C CYS A 451 -5.01 -11.09 -9.34
N LYS A 452 -4.55 -12.33 -9.59
CA LYS A 452 -3.93 -12.70 -10.87
C LYS A 452 -4.90 -12.60 -12.04
N GLU A 453 -6.17 -12.98 -11.86
CA GLU A 453 -7.23 -12.80 -12.87
C GLU A 453 -7.49 -11.32 -13.18
N TYR A 454 -7.31 -10.44 -12.20
CA TYR A 454 -7.37 -8.98 -12.36
C TYR A 454 -6.06 -8.32 -12.83
N ASP A 455 -5.10 -9.12 -13.31
CA ASP A 455 -3.82 -8.67 -13.84
C ASP A 455 -2.94 -7.93 -12.81
N ALA A 456 -2.97 -8.39 -11.55
CA ALA A 456 -2.09 -7.88 -10.50
C ALA A 456 -0.64 -8.36 -10.65
N TRP A 457 0.30 -7.54 -10.20
CA TRP A 457 1.67 -7.96 -9.94
C TRP A 457 1.79 -8.55 -8.53
N VAL A 458 1.80 -9.88 -8.43
CA VAL A 458 1.88 -10.60 -7.15
C VAL A 458 3.34 -10.97 -6.84
N THR A 459 3.89 -10.46 -5.74
CA THR A 459 5.35 -10.55 -5.48
C THR A 459 5.71 -10.33 -4.00
N THR A 460 7.01 -10.32 -3.70
CA THR A 460 7.61 -10.06 -2.39
C THR A 460 7.70 -8.56 -2.07
N GLY A 461 7.83 -8.22 -0.79
CA GLY A 461 8.04 -6.84 -0.33
C GLY A 461 9.32 -6.21 -0.90
N GLN A 462 10.42 -6.96 -0.98
CA GLN A 462 11.67 -6.49 -1.57
C GLN A 462 11.51 -6.09 -3.04
N HIS A 463 10.77 -6.87 -3.84
CA HIS A 463 10.53 -6.52 -5.23
C HIS A 463 9.70 -5.25 -5.35
N ILE A 464 8.66 -5.08 -4.52
CA ILE A 464 7.85 -3.85 -4.49
C ILE A 464 8.73 -2.65 -4.13
N ALA A 465 9.51 -2.74 -3.05
CA ALA A 465 10.37 -1.64 -2.61
C ALA A 465 11.45 -1.29 -3.65
N SER A 466 12.09 -2.31 -4.23
CA SER A 466 13.12 -2.12 -5.26
C SER A 466 12.54 -1.49 -6.53
N TRP A 467 11.37 -1.95 -6.96
CA TRP A 467 10.65 -1.34 -8.09
C TRP A 467 10.30 0.11 -7.81
N TRP A 468 9.77 0.39 -6.62
CA TRP A 468 9.37 1.74 -6.24
C TRP A 468 10.55 2.72 -6.28
N GLN A 469 11.71 2.32 -5.74
CA GLN A 469 12.95 3.11 -5.83
C GLN A 469 13.40 3.36 -7.27
N VAL A 470 13.37 2.33 -8.12
CA VAL A 470 13.72 2.46 -9.54
C VAL A 470 12.75 3.39 -10.25
N ARG A 471 11.45 3.26 -9.97
CA ARG A 471 10.39 4.10 -10.52
C ARG A 471 10.59 5.56 -10.11
N GLU A 472 10.87 5.84 -8.85
CA GLU A 472 11.12 7.19 -8.35
C GLU A 472 12.39 7.80 -8.97
N ALA A 473 13.48 7.03 -9.03
CA ALA A 473 14.75 7.47 -9.60
C ALA A 473 14.72 7.65 -11.13
N THR A 474 13.72 7.07 -11.82
CA THR A 474 13.55 7.25 -13.27
C THR A 474 13.03 8.67 -13.54
N ALA A 475 13.88 9.50 -14.13
CA ALA A 475 13.45 10.78 -14.69
C ALA A 475 13.02 10.59 -16.15
N TYR A 476 11.95 11.28 -16.51
CA TYR A 476 11.42 11.25 -17.86
C TYR A 476 10.81 12.60 -18.21
N ASP A 477 10.75 12.87 -19.50
CA ASP A 477 10.08 14.03 -20.06
C ASP A 477 9.27 13.58 -21.29
N TYR A 478 8.30 14.38 -21.69
CA TYR A 478 7.57 14.14 -22.92
C TYR A 478 7.19 15.43 -23.63
N LEU A 479 7.29 15.39 -24.96
CA LEU A 479 6.90 16.46 -25.85
C LEU A 479 5.74 15.98 -26.72
N TYR A 480 4.70 16.80 -26.83
CA TYR A 480 3.62 16.60 -27.78
C TYR A 480 3.60 17.77 -28.76
N ASP A 481 3.81 17.46 -30.04
CA ASP A 481 3.81 18.43 -31.14
C ASP A 481 3.18 17.82 -32.39
N ASP A 482 2.26 18.54 -33.02
CA ASP A 482 1.57 18.15 -34.27
C ASP A 482 1.17 16.66 -34.38
N GLY A 483 0.42 16.16 -33.39
CA GLY A 483 -0.03 14.76 -33.38
C GLY A 483 1.06 13.74 -33.03
N LYS A 484 2.27 14.17 -32.67
CA LYS A 484 3.38 13.28 -32.31
C LYS A 484 3.77 13.45 -30.84
N LEU A 485 3.65 12.37 -30.08
CA LEU A 485 4.08 12.28 -28.69
C LEU A 485 5.45 11.59 -28.62
N SER A 486 6.46 12.29 -28.09
CA SER A 486 7.80 11.76 -27.86
C SER A 486 8.07 11.69 -26.36
N VAL A 487 8.32 10.49 -25.83
CA VAL A 487 8.65 10.24 -24.41
C VAL A 487 10.14 9.91 -24.32
N SER A 488 10.90 10.68 -23.55
CA SER A 488 12.32 10.45 -23.28
C SER A 488 12.53 10.08 -21.83
N CYS A 489 13.45 9.15 -21.56
CA CYS A 489 13.79 8.77 -20.19
C CYS A 489 15.29 8.51 -20.06
N ASN A 490 15.86 8.85 -18.91
CA ASN A 490 17.29 8.67 -18.63
C ASN A 490 17.59 7.34 -17.90
N GLY A 491 16.63 6.41 -17.88
CA GLY A 491 16.62 5.26 -16.97
C GLY A 491 17.53 4.09 -17.35
N ARG A 492 18.03 3.40 -16.31
CA ARG A 492 18.77 2.12 -16.37
C ARG A 492 17.85 0.88 -16.38
N ALA A 493 16.54 1.06 -16.21
CA ALA A 493 15.56 -0.01 -16.07
C ALA A 493 14.32 0.23 -16.96
N ALA A 494 13.63 -0.86 -17.32
CA ALA A 494 12.46 -0.87 -18.19
C ALA A 494 11.20 -0.33 -17.49
N THR A 495 11.19 0.96 -17.14
CA THR A 495 10.00 1.63 -16.61
C THR A 495 8.98 1.82 -17.74
N SER A 496 7.74 1.39 -17.52
CA SER A 496 6.62 1.64 -18.44
C SER A 496 5.91 2.94 -18.09
N PHE A 497 5.20 3.50 -19.07
CA PHE A 497 4.49 4.77 -18.96
C PHE A 497 3.01 4.57 -19.31
N ASP A 498 2.13 5.14 -18.49
CA ASP A 498 0.72 5.27 -18.83
C ASP A 498 0.55 6.51 -19.69
N VAL A 499 -0.03 6.34 -20.88
CA VAL A 499 -0.33 7.40 -21.84
C VAL A 499 -1.84 7.53 -21.96
N TYR A 500 -2.38 8.64 -21.51
CA TYR A 500 -3.79 9.00 -21.64
C TYR A 500 -3.94 9.97 -22.80
N VAL A 501 -4.78 9.64 -23.77
CA VAL A 501 -5.06 10.48 -24.93
C VAL A 501 -6.50 11.01 -24.89
N PRO A 502 -6.80 12.14 -25.53
CA PRO A 502 -8.16 12.64 -25.64
C PRO A 502 -9.13 11.60 -26.22
N LYS A 503 -10.41 11.61 -25.81
CA LYS A 503 -11.40 10.58 -26.19
C LYS A 503 -11.60 10.39 -27.69
N SER A 504 -11.38 11.44 -28.48
CA SER A 504 -11.46 11.43 -29.96
C SER A 504 -10.16 11.00 -30.63
N CYS A 505 -9.19 10.49 -29.88
CA CYS A 505 -7.84 10.19 -30.36
C CYS A 505 -7.48 8.71 -30.17
N SER A 506 -6.69 8.18 -31.09
CA SER A 506 -6.05 6.87 -31.00
C SER A 506 -4.54 7.02 -31.03
N ALA A 507 -3.81 6.06 -30.45
CA ALA A 507 -2.36 6.10 -30.35
C ALA A 507 -1.73 4.90 -31.07
N GLU A 508 -0.75 5.16 -31.93
CA GLU A 508 0.02 4.15 -32.65
C GLU A 508 1.51 4.33 -32.38
N LEU A 509 2.21 3.24 -32.06
CA LEU A 509 3.65 3.29 -31.83
C LEU A 509 4.40 3.43 -33.16
N THR A 510 5.38 4.34 -33.21
CA THR A 510 6.25 4.54 -34.39
C THR A 510 7.72 4.25 -34.12
N SER A 511 8.16 4.28 -32.86
CA SER A 511 9.53 3.90 -32.48
C SER A 511 9.74 2.38 -32.48
N GLY A 512 10.89 1.92 -33.01
CA GLY A 512 11.36 0.54 -32.80
C GLY A 512 11.84 0.30 -31.36
N ASN A 513 11.79 -0.95 -30.89
CA ASN A 513 12.20 -1.39 -29.54
C ASN A 513 11.33 -0.86 -28.38
N ALA A 514 10.04 -0.61 -28.63
CA ALA A 514 9.04 -0.37 -27.61
C ALA A 514 7.75 -1.13 -27.96
N ALA A 515 6.88 -1.28 -26.98
CA ALA A 515 5.54 -1.84 -27.14
C ALA A 515 4.51 -0.84 -26.63
N LEU A 516 3.37 -0.75 -27.31
CA LEU A 516 2.22 0.03 -26.89
C LEU A 516 1.02 -0.89 -26.80
N SER A 517 0.52 -1.13 -25.58
CA SER A 517 -0.71 -1.88 -25.37
C SER A 517 -1.86 -0.93 -25.07
N ARG A 518 -3.04 -1.25 -25.60
CA ARG A 518 -4.25 -0.45 -25.40
C ARG A 518 -4.98 -0.90 -24.14
N GLY A 519 -5.31 0.06 -23.27
CA GLY A 519 -6.18 -0.10 -22.12
C GLY A 519 -7.60 0.38 -22.41
N GLU A 520 -8.32 0.76 -21.35
CA GLU A 520 -9.69 1.28 -21.40
C GLU A 520 -9.69 2.83 -21.52
N ASP A 521 -10.76 3.42 -22.07
CA ASP A 521 -10.99 4.88 -22.06
C ASP A 521 -9.84 5.79 -22.55
N GLY A 522 -9.12 5.37 -23.60
CA GLY A 522 -8.02 6.17 -24.16
C GLY A 522 -6.72 6.08 -23.35
N HIS A 523 -6.62 5.13 -22.43
CA HIS A 523 -5.37 4.73 -21.77
C HIS A 523 -4.59 3.75 -22.64
N TYR A 524 -3.27 3.93 -22.68
CA TYR A 524 -2.31 3.02 -23.28
C TYR A 524 -1.12 2.84 -22.33
N VAL A 525 -0.48 1.67 -22.39
CA VAL A 525 0.78 1.42 -21.68
C VAL A 525 1.92 1.36 -22.69
N LEU A 526 2.83 2.32 -22.60
CA LEU A 526 4.04 2.41 -23.39
C LEU A 526 5.20 1.77 -22.59
N SER A 527 5.75 0.68 -23.09
CA SER A 527 6.84 -0.06 -22.43
C SER A 527 8.06 -0.17 -23.34
N PRO A 528 9.28 0.09 -22.86
CA PRO A 528 10.49 -0.24 -23.61
C PRO A 528 10.65 -1.77 -23.73
N GLU A 529 11.17 -2.26 -24.85
CA GLU A 529 11.49 -3.69 -24.99
C GLU A 529 12.69 -4.07 -24.13
N THR A 530 12.66 -5.27 -23.55
CA THR A 530 13.68 -5.75 -22.62
C THR A 530 15.07 -5.75 -23.24
N GLY A 531 16.04 -5.11 -22.57
CA GLY A 531 17.45 -5.13 -22.96
C GLY A 531 17.91 -4.01 -23.89
N ASN A 532 17.01 -3.15 -24.38
CA ASN A 532 17.38 -1.99 -25.18
C ASN A 532 16.39 -0.84 -24.97
N ILE A 533 16.64 -0.01 -23.95
CA ILE A 533 15.79 1.16 -23.66
C ILE A 533 16.07 2.21 -24.74
N PRO A 534 15.12 2.51 -25.66
CA PRO A 534 15.35 3.56 -26.64
C PRO A 534 15.46 4.90 -25.92
N PRO A 535 16.35 5.81 -26.36
CA PRO A 535 16.51 7.13 -25.74
C PRO A 535 15.23 7.97 -25.84
N VAL A 536 14.41 7.69 -26.86
CA VAL A 536 13.11 8.32 -27.11
C VAL A 536 12.15 7.28 -27.69
N MET A 537 10.97 7.16 -27.08
CA MET A 537 9.83 6.40 -27.61
C MET A 537 8.85 7.37 -28.27
N VAL A 538 8.34 7.00 -29.44
CA VAL A 538 7.54 7.91 -30.27
C VAL A 538 6.20 7.25 -30.59
N VAL A 539 5.13 7.97 -30.26
CA VAL A 539 3.74 7.57 -30.45
C VAL A 539 3.05 8.61 -31.32
N GLU A 540 2.43 8.18 -32.41
CA GLU A 540 1.59 9.01 -33.27
C GLU A 540 0.15 8.98 -32.76
N LEU A 541 -0.44 10.16 -32.61
CA LEU A 541 -1.79 10.40 -32.15
C LEU A 541 -2.68 10.76 -33.34
N ARG A 542 -3.66 9.89 -33.64
CA ARG A 542 -4.60 10.04 -34.75
C ARG A 542 -5.95 10.47 -34.23
N TRP A 543 -6.36 11.67 -34.65
CA TRP A 543 -7.67 12.25 -34.36
C TRP A 543 -8.73 11.66 -35.29
N MET A 544 -9.87 11.26 -34.73
CA MET A 544 -11.02 10.70 -35.44
C MET A 544 -11.91 11.76 -36.06
#